data_AF-A0A9D6YI93-F1
#
_entry.id   AF-A0A9D6YI93-F1
#
_cell.length_a   1.000
_cell.length_b   1.000
_cell.length_c   1.000
_cell.angle_alpha   90.00
_cell.angle_beta   90.00
_cell.angle_gamma   90.00
#
_symmetry.space_group_name_H-M   'P 1'
#
loop_
_entity.id
_entity.type
_entity.pdbx_description
1 polymer ?
#
loop_
_entity_poly.entity_id
_entity_poly.type
_entity_poly.pdbx_seq_one_letter_code
_entity_poly.pdbx_strand_id
1 'polypeptide(L)'
;MEPVAIGPEALSRYLASVLGEGVQILALRPLKAGDAEAGDPKGFGYGIPFEVECRVRGTPLRYVVSRTRPAQGFGHDYPADRAWQALHGHTAYNSFPCHVRSVDIGCVRASGELTSVADATEFFQLVEKAEGTLYWLDLERLLEAPAREVDVARAEALARFLAEAHRVKRREPTLYHRRIRELVGHGECLMGILDSYPHPYALLPPPVGEELERGAVAWRWRLRGRTHRLSRVHGDFHPWNLLFRDGTDFSVLDRSRGEWGEPADDVSSLGVNYLFYGLRQQAPRPD
;
A
#
# COMPACT_ATOMS: atom_id res chain seq x y z
N MET A 1 -12.37 13.24 -2.05
CA MET A 1 -13.33 13.23 -0.94
C MET A 1 -12.94 14.32 0.02
N GLU A 2 -13.89 15.17 0.40
CA GLU A 2 -13.68 16.10 1.49
C GLU A 2 -13.52 15.34 2.81
N PRO A 3 -12.73 15.86 3.76
CA PRO A 3 -12.54 15.18 5.03
C PRO A 3 -13.82 15.17 5.86
N VAL A 4 -14.21 14.00 6.36
CA VAL A 4 -15.37 13.87 7.26
C VAL A 4 -15.03 14.51 8.62
N ALA A 5 -15.85 15.47 9.04
CA ALA A 5 -15.73 16.10 10.35
C ALA A 5 -16.22 15.15 11.45
N ILE A 6 -15.55 15.17 12.62
CA ILE A 6 -16.00 14.43 13.80
C ILE A 6 -16.90 15.36 14.62
N GLY A 7 -18.19 15.02 14.72
CA GLY A 7 -19.16 15.74 15.53
C GLY A 7 -19.16 15.28 17.01
N PRO A 8 -19.59 16.13 17.96
CA PRO A 8 -19.62 15.79 19.39
C PRO A 8 -20.50 14.57 19.70
N GLU A 9 -21.64 14.42 19.06
CA GLU A 9 -22.59 13.33 19.30
C GLU A 9 -22.04 11.99 18.80
N ALA A 10 -21.40 11.99 17.63
CA ALA A 10 -20.76 10.81 17.07
C ALA A 10 -19.57 10.36 17.95
N LEU A 11 -18.77 11.32 18.42
CA LEU A 11 -17.66 11.06 19.33
C LEU A 11 -18.12 10.55 20.70
N SER A 12 -19.19 11.12 21.26
CA SER A 12 -19.82 10.65 22.51
C SER A 12 -20.22 9.17 22.41
N ARG A 13 -20.95 8.80 21.34
CA ARG A 13 -21.38 7.41 21.11
C ARG A 13 -20.18 6.46 20.96
N TYR A 14 -19.17 6.88 20.22
CA TYR A 14 -17.96 6.09 20.04
C TYR A 14 -17.19 5.88 21.34
N LEU A 15 -16.92 6.94 22.11
CA LEU A 15 -16.26 6.81 23.40
C LEU A 15 -17.08 5.98 24.38
N ALA A 16 -18.41 6.07 24.32
CA ALA A 16 -19.27 5.22 25.13
C ALA A 16 -19.12 3.73 24.79
N SER A 17 -19.00 3.39 23.50
CA SER A 17 -18.70 2.04 23.05
C SER A 17 -17.32 1.57 23.53
N VAL A 18 -16.30 2.42 23.44
CA VAL A 18 -14.92 2.08 23.81
C VAL A 18 -14.76 1.89 25.32
N LEU A 19 -15.41 2.74 26.12
CA LEU A 19 -15.29 2.73 27.58
C LEU A 19 -16.34 1.83 28.26
N GLY A 20 -17.32 1.32 27.51
CA GLY A 20 -18.43 0.50 28.02
C GLY A 20 -19.41 1.28 28.91
N GLU A 21 -19.41 2.60 28.85
CA GLU A 21 -20.11 3.49 29.78
C GLU A 21 -20.67 4.72 29.10
N GLY A 22 -21.70 5.36 29.69
CA GLY A 22 -22.20 6.63 29.16
C GLY A 22 -21.15 7.75 29.22
N VAL A 23 -20.92 8.42 28.09
CA VAL A 23 -19.94 9.51 27.95
C VAL A 23 -20.62 10.82 27.59
N GLN A 24 -20.49 11.83 28.45
CA GLN A 24 -20.89 13.20 28.13
C GLN A 24 -19.67 14.01 27.66
N ILE A 25 -19.71 14.56 26.45
CA ILE A 25 -18.68 15.49 25.98
C ILE A 25 -18.92 16.86 26.63
N LEU A 26 -17.90 17.39 27.28
CA LEU A 26 -17.93 18.69 27.96
C LEU A 26 -17.31 19.78 27.09
N ALA A 27 -16.17 19.48 26.45
CA ALA A 27 -15.48 20.42 25.57
C ALA A 27 -14.61 19.69 24.56
N LEU A 28 -14.41 20.34 23.42
CA LEU A 28 -13.49 19.92 22.37
C LEU A 28 -12.58 21.11 22.04
N ARG A 29 -11.26 20.95 22.18
CA ARG A 29 -10.29 22.05 22.05
C ARG A 29 -9.15 21.67 21.11
N PRO A 30 -8.87 22.41 20.03
CA PRO A 30 -7.72 22.13 19.18
C PRO A 30 -6.41 22.29 19.96
N LEU A 31 -5.48 21.36 19.79
CA LEU A 31 -4.11 21.48 20.29
C LEU A 31 -3.29 22.27 19.25
N LYS A 32 -3.33 23.59 19.30
CA LYS A 32 -2.41 24.44 18.53
C LYS A 32 -1.06 24.51 19.23
N ALA A 33 0.03 24.47 18.47
CA ALA A 33 1.30 25.03 18.90
C ALA A 33 1.17 26.57 18.81
N GLY A 34 0.82 27.22 19.91
CA GLY A 34 0.68 28.68 20.01
C GLY A 34 -0.77 29.14 20.13
N ASP A 35 -1.05 29.82 21.23
CA ASP A 35 -2.31 30.49 21.56
C ASP A 35 -2.77 31.43 20.44
N ALA A 36 -3.92 31.15 19.82
CA ALA A 36 -4.79 32.17 19.22
C ALA A 36 -6.13 31.55 18.79
N GLU A 37 -7.18 32.10 19.38
CA GLU A 37 -8.59 32.11 18.95
C GLU A 37 -9.35 30.77 18.98
N ALA A 38 -10.01 30.58 20.12
CA ALA A 38 -11.22 29.78 20.27
C ALA A 38 -12.38 30.52 19.58
N GLY A 39 -12.85 30.02 18.44
CA GLY A 39 -13.93 30.71 17.73
C GLY A 39 -14.31 30.14 16.36
N ASP A 40 -14.43 28.84 16.20
CA ASP A 40 -15.33 28.30 15.17
C ASP A 40 -15.89 26.91 15.57
N PRO A 41 -17.19 26.80 15.90
CA PRO A 41 -17.87 25.53 16.16
C PRO A 41 -18.11 24.67 14.90
N LYS A 42 -17.76 25.14 13.69
CA LYS A 42 -17.96 24.40 12.44
C LYS A 42 -16.79 23.46 12.14
N GLY A 43 -16.83 22.29 12.77
CA GLY A 43 -16.05 21.12 12.39
C GLY A 43 -14.59 21.17 12.81
N PHE A 44 -14.22 20.38 13.82
CA PHE A 44 -12.83 20.18 14.21
C PHE A 44 -12.03 19.70 13.00
N GLY A 45 -11.13 20.57 12.52
CA GLY A 45 -10.45 20.44 11.25
C GLY A 45 -9.68 19.12 11.10
N TYR A 46 -9.65 18.60 9.89
CA TYR A 46 -8.92 17.37 9.59
C TYR A 46 -7.42 17.54 9.87
N GLY A 47 -6.94 16.76 10.84
CA GLY A 47 -5.54 16.61 11.23
C GLY A 47 -4.85 17.75 11.99
N ILE A 48 -5.63 18.59 12.68
CA ILE A 48 -5.15 19.21 13.93
C ILE A 48 -5.60 18.28 15.06
N PRO A 49 -4.69 17.76 15.89
CA PRO A 49 -5.09 17.03 17.09
C PRO A 49 -5.95 17.92 17.99
N PHE A 50 -6.94 17.34 18.67
CA PHE A 50 -7.78 18.08 19.60
C PHE A 50 -7.95 17.31 20.91
N GLU A 51 -7.97 18.05 22.01
CA GLU A 51 -8.36 17.57 23.32
C GLU A 51 -9.87 17.35 23.36
N VAL A 52 -10.26 16.25 23.99
CA VAL A 52 -11.63 15.89 24.33
C VAL A 52 -11.73 15.88 25.84
N GLU A 53 -12.47 16.83 26.40
CA GLU A 53 -12.86 16.80 27.80
C GLU A 53 -14.24 16.15 27.89
N CYS A 54 -14.35 15.10 28.69
CA CYS A 54 -15.59 14.34 28.85
C CYS A 54 -15.82 13.93 30.30
N ARG A 55 -17.04 13.47 30.59
CA ARG A 55 -17.43 12.93 31.88
C ARG A 55 -17.93 11.50 31.72
N VAL A 56 -17.40 10.60 32.55
CA VAL A 56 -17.76 9.18 32.58
C VAL A 56 -18.06 8.80 34.03
N ARG A 57 -19.28 8.33 34.31
CA ARG A 57 -19.77 8.05 35.68
C ARG A 57 -19.49 9.20 36.69
N GLY A 58 -19.62 10.45 36.26
CA GLY A 58 -19.34 11.62 37.10
C GLY A 58 -17.89 12.09 37.10
N THR A 59 -16.94 11.25 36.69
CA THR A 59 -15.50 11.56 36.69
C THR A 59 -15.09 12.31 35.42
N PRO A 60 -14.42 13.48 35.53
CA PRO A 60 -13.88 14.18 34.36
C PRO A 60 -12.64 13.45 33.82
N LEU A 61 -12.61 13.23 32.51
CA LEU A 61 -11.50 12.60 31.78
C LEU A 61 -11.11 13.47 30.59
N ARG A 62 -9.84 13.40 30.20
CA ARG A 62 -9.29 14.12 29.04
C ARG A 62 -8.58 13.14 28.11
N TYR A 63 -8.88 13.26 26.83
CA TYR A 63 -8.25 12.48 25.77
C TYR A 63 -7.76 13.40 24.66
N VAL A 64 -6.91 12.87 23.78
CA VAL A 64 -6.50 13.58 22.56
C VAL A 64 -6.87 12.72 21.37
N VAL A 65 -7.61 13.30 20.43
CA VAL A 65 -7.89 12.69 19.13
C VAL A 65 -6.94 13.30 18.11
N SER A 66 -6.10 12.44 17.51
CA SER A 66 -5.17 12.83 16.45
C SER A 66 -5.53 12.13 15.15
N ARG A 67 -5.49 12.87 14.04
CA ARG A 67 -5.67 12.32 12.68
C ARG A 67 -4.47 12.70 11.84
N THR A 68 -3.85 11.72 11.20
CA THR A 68 -2.76 11.99 10.25
C THR A 68 -3.31 12.68 9.01
N ARG A 69 -2.66 13.75 8.57
CA ARG A 69 -3.03 14.47 7.34
C ARG A 69 -2.43 13.80 6.11
N PRO A 70 -3.13 13.75 4.97
CA PRO A 70 -2.49 13.58 3.68
C PRO A 70 -1.33 14.55 3.54
N ALA A 71 -0.15 14.00 3.30
CA ALA A 71 1.07 14.72 3.00
C ALA A 71 1.75 14.00 1.84
N GLN A 72 1.93 14.71 0.73
CA GLN A 72 2.44 14.11 -0.50
C GLN A 72 3.92 13.74 -0.39
N GLY A 73 4.27 12.53 -0.82
CA GLY A 73 5.63 12.02 -0.95
C GLY A 73 6.30 11.55 0.35
N PHE A 74 5.73 11.87 1.51
CA PHE A 74 6.27 11.53 2.84
C PHE A 74 5.77 10.19 3.38
N GLY A 75 4.80 9.56 2.70
CA GLY A 75 4.18 8.31 3.19
C GLY A 75 2.96 8.56 4.07
N HIS A 76 2.18 9.60 3.77
CA HIS A 76 0.81 9.77 4.31
C HIS A 76 -0.22 9.94 3.18
N ASP A 77 0.19 9.70 1.94
CA ASP A 77 -0.57 9.98 0.72
C ASP A 77 -1.85 9.13 0.66
N TYR A 78 -1.74 7.83 0.96
CA TYR A 78 -2.84 6.87 0.87
C TYR A 78 -3.54 6.67 2.21
N PRO A 79 -4.84 6.29 2.20
CA PRO A 79 -5.52 5.83 3.41
C PRO A 79 -4.76 4.70 4.13
N ALA A 80 -4.15 3.78 3.38
CA ALA A 80 -3.35 2.68 3.92
C ALA A 80 -2.16 3.17 4.76
N ASP A 81 -1.46 4.22 4.32
CA ASP A 81 -0.33 4.77 5.08
C ASP A 81 -0.75 5.30 6.45
N ARG A 82 -1.89 6.01 6.48
CA ARG A 82 -2.43 6.61 7.70
C ARG A 82 -3.02 5.54 8.63
N ALA A 83 -3.63 4.51 8.06
CA ALA A 83 -4.10 3.35 8.80
C ALA A 83 -2.92 2.61 9.43
N TRP A 84 -1.85 2.34 8.66
CA TRP A 84 -0.63 1.71 9.16
C TRP A 84 -0.05 2.45 10.36
N GLN A 85 0.09 3.77 10.27
CA GLN A 85 0.61 4.58 11.37
C GLN A 85 -0.25 4.49 12.63
N ALA A 86 -1.58 4.57 12.49
CA ALA A 86 -2.50 4.48 13.62
C ALA A 86 -2.48 3.08 14.26
N LEU A 87 -2.56 2.04 13.44
CA LEU A 87 -2.54 0.63 13.87
C LEU A 87 -1.25 0.28 14.58
N HIS A 88 -0.11 0.55 13.94
CA HIS A 88 1.20 0.27 14.52
C HIS A 88 1.45 1.10 15.78
N GLY A 89 1.06 2.38 15.76
CA GLY A 89 1.17 3.27 16.91
C GLY A 89 0.38 2.80 18.13
N HIS A 90 -0.81 2.22 17.94
CA HIS A 90 -1.63 1.74 19.05
C HIS A 90 -0.91 0.70 19.92
N THR A 91 -0.34 -0.32 19.28
CA THR A 91 0.43 -1.36 19.97
C THR A 91 1.74 -0.80 20.52
N ALA A 92 2.50 -0.06 19.69
CA ALA A 92 3.83 0.42 20.06
C ALA A 92 3.79 1.39 21.26
N TYR A 93 2.80 2.29 21.32
CA TYR A 93 2.64 3.25 22.43
C TYR A 93 2.40 2.53 23.76
N ASN A 94 1.65 1.43 23.72
CA ASN A 94 1.27 0.69 24.92
C ASN A 94 2.37 -0.25 25.42
N SER A 95 3.37 -0.58 24.59
CA SER A 95 4.52 -1.38 24.97
C SER A 95 5.74 -0.58 25.43
N PHE A 96 5.81 0.72 25.13
CA PHE A 96 6.99 1.52 25.40
C PHE A 96 6.90 2.24 26.77
N PRO A 97 7.93 2.15 27.63
CA PRO A 97 7.87 2.76 28.96
C PRO A 97 7.78 4.29 28.88
N CYS A 98 7.07 4.89 29.84
CA CYS A 98 6.86 6.34 29.95
C CYS A 98 6.20 6.99 28.71
N HIS A 99 5.56 6.20 27.84
CA HIS A 99 4.77 6.72 26.74
C HIS A 99 3.31 6.92 27.16
N VAL A 100 2.61 7.90 26.57
CA VAL A 100 1.16 8.03 26.75
C VAL A 100 0.45 6.78 26.22
N ARG A 101 -0.52 6.27 26.98
CA ARG A 101 -1.29 5.10 26.58
C ARG A 101 -2.16 5.43 25.37
N SER A 102 -2.09 4.61 24.33
CA SER A 102 -3.08 4.63 23.25
C SER A 102 -4.34 3.93 23.75
N VAL A 103 -5.41 4.71 23.96
CA VAL A 103 -6.67 4.21 24.55
C VAL A 103 -7.45 3.37 23.54
N ASP A 104 -7.53 3.84 22.29
CA ASP A 104 -8.22 3.17 21.20
C ASP A 104 -7.72 3.70 19.85
N ILE A 105 -8.05 2.99 18.78
CA ILE A 105 -7.94 3.46 17.39
C ILE A 105 -9.23 3.13 16.66
N GLY A 106 -9.60 3.99 15.70
CA GLY A 106 -10.85 3.82 14.98
C GLY A 106 -10.80 4.35 13.57
N CYS A 107 -11.80 3.94 12.79
CA CYS A 107 -12.05 4.48 11.46
C CYS A 107 -13.26 5.42 11.48
N VAL A 108 -13.29 6.37 10.53
CA VAL A 108 -14.45 7.22 10.29
C VAL A 108 -15.12 6.73 9.01
N ARG A 109 -16.34 6.24 9.12
CA ARG A 109 -17.14 5.76 7.98
C ARG A 109 -17.61 6.94 7.14
N ALA A 110 -18.01 6.68 5.90
CA ALA A 110 -18.58 7.70 5.01
C ALA A 110 -19.84 8.37 5.60
N SER A 111 -20.56 7.67 6.48
CA SER A 111 -21.71 8.20 7.24
C SER A 111 -21.33 9.20 8.34
N GLY A 112 -20.03 9.34 8.67
CA GLY A 112 -19.57 10.09 9.85
C GLY A 112 -19.57 9.29 11.15
N GLU A 113 -20.02 8.03 11.11
CA GLU A 113 -19.90 7.10 12.25
C GLU A 113 -18.42 6.80 12.53
N LEU A 114 -18.05 6.81 13.82
CA LEU A 114 -16.74 6.36 14.30
C LEU A 114 -16.86 4.92 14.80
N THR A 115 -15.95 4.05 14.37
CA THR A 115 -15.92 2.63 14.76
C THR A 115 -14.53 2.28 15.28
N SER A 116 -14.46 1.64 16.45
CA SER A 116 -13.20 1.11 16.97
C SER A 116 -12.69 -0.04 16.10
N VAL A 117 -11.36 -0.14 15.99
CA VAL A 117 -10.65 -1.25 15.35
C VAL A 117 -9.48 -1.72 16.21
N ALA A 118 -9.41 -1.36 17.49
CA ALA A 118 -8.27 -1.69 18.35
C ALA A 118 -8.17 -3.17 18.72
N ASP A 119 -9.29 -3.90 18.67
CA ASP A 119 -9.35 -5.34 18.91
C ASP A 119 -9.10 -6.17 17.64
N ALA A 120 -8.89 -5.53 16.49
CA ALA A 120 -8.58 -6.21 15.24
C ALA A 120 -7.19 -6.86 15.30
N THR A 121 -7.13 -8.19 15.19
CA THR A 121 -5.88 -8.95 15.13
C THR A 121 -5.39 -9.19 13.71
N GLU A 122 -6.31 -9.29 12.75
CA GLU A 122 -6.03 -9.58 11.34
C GLU A 122 -6.98 -8.80 10.44
N PHE A 123 -6.48 -8.46 9.24
CA PHE A 123 -7.29 -7.89 8.16
C PHE A 123 -7.36 -8.91 7.03
N PHE A 124 -8.56 -9.14 6.49
CA PHE A 124 -8.75 -9.99 5.33
C PHE A 124 -9.37 -9.19 4.18
N GLN A 125 -9.00 -9.53 2.95
CA GLN A 125 -9.60 -8.99 1.74
C GLN A 125 -10.49 -10.04 1.10
N LEU A 126 -11.75 -9.69 0.86
CA LEU A 126 -12.67 -10.50 0.06
C LEU A 126 -12.70 -9.94 -1.36
N VAL A 127 -12.25 -10.75 -2.32
CA VAL A 127 -12.21 -10.40 -3.75
C VAL A 127 -13.06 -11.37 -4.57
N GLU A 128 -13.55 -10.92 -5.71
CA GLU A 128 -14.27 -11.78 -6.65
C GLU A 128 -13.35 -12.89 -7.19
N LYS A 129 -13.88 -14.11 -7.34
CA LYS A 129 -13.15 -15.21 -7.96
C LYS A 129 -13.03 -14.97 -9.46
N ALA A 130 -11.81 -14.89 -9.98
CA ALA A 130 -11.55 -14.91 -11.41
C ALA A 130 -11.44 -16.37 -11.91
N GLU A 131 -12.12 -16.66 -13.03
CA GLU A 131 -11.93 -17.92 -13.75
C GLU A 131 -10.76 -17.80 -14.76
N GLY A 132 -10.11 -18.92 -15.04
CA GLY A 132 -9.04 -19.02 -16.03
C GLY A 132 -7.90 -19.95 -15.60
N THR A 133 -6.85 -19.97 -16.41
CA THR A 133 -5.60 -20.70 -16.20
C THR A 133 -4.45 -19.72 -16.07
N LEU A 134 -3.55 -19.94 -15.11
CA LEU A 134 -2.44 -19.05 -14.86
C LEU A 134 -1.47 -19.02 -16.05
N TYR A 135 -1.03 -17.82 -16.46
CA TYR A 135 -0.19 -17.64 -17.63
C TYR A 135 1.18 -18.33 -17.51
N TRP A 136 1.71 -18.52 -16.30
CA TRP A 136 2.96 -19.27 -16.12
C TRP A 136 2.87 -20.71 -16.66
N LEU A 137 1.68 -21.32 -16.72
CA LEU A 137 1.47 -22.65 -17.28
C LEU A 137 1.69 -22.67 -18.81
N ASP A 138 1.39 -21.56 -19.50
CA ASP A 138 1.72 -21.43 -20.92
C ASP A 138 3.24 -21.39 -21.12
N LEU A 139 3.96 -20.68 -20.24
CA LEU A 139 5.42 -20.59 -20.29
C LEU A 139 6.09 -21.92 -19.93
N GLU A 140 5.54 -22.65 -18.96
CA GLU A 140 6.04 -23.99 -18.59
C GLU A 140 5.85 -24.97 -19.76
N ARG A 141 4.70 -24.93 -20.44
CA ARG A 141 4.46 -25.74 -21.64
C ARG A 141 5.47 -25.47 -22.76
N LEU A 142 5.91 -24.21 -22.92
CA LEU A 142 6.87 -23.81 -23.94
C LEU A 142 8.27 -24.42 -23.75
N LEU A 143 8.58 -24.97 -22.57
CA LEU A 143 9.84 -25.68 -22.34
C LEU A 143 9.90 -26.99 -23.14
N GLU A 144 8.76 -27.66 -23.30
CA GLU A 144 8.66 -29.01 -23.89
C GLU A 144 8.07 -29.01 -25.30
N ALA A 145 7.42 -27.92 -25.72
CA ALA A 145 6.72 -27.86 -26.99
C ALA A 145 6.89 -26.50 -27.69
N PRO A 146 6.85 -26.46 -29.04
CA PRO A 146 6.92 -25.21 -29.79
C PRO A 146 5.82 -24.21 -29.41
N ALA A 147 6.08 -22.93 -29.69
CA ALA A 147 5.08 -21.88 -29.59
C ALA A 147 3.96 -22.08 -30.62
N ARG A 148 2.72 -21.82 -30.19
CA ARG A 148 1.52 -21.80 -31.01
C ARG A 148 1.11 -20.35 -31.26
N GLU A 149 0.21 -20.15 -32.21
CA GLU A 149 -0.32 -18.82 -32.52
C GLU A 149 -0.96 -18.14 -31.31
N VAL A 150 -1.64 -18.91 -30.45
CA VAL A 150 -2.27 -18.37 -29.24
C VAL A 150 -1.25 -17.82 -28.23
N ASP A 151 -0.05 -18.42 -28.13
CA ASP A 151 0.95 -17.96 -27.17
C ASP A 151 1.50 -16.57 -27.60
N VAL A 152 1.71 -16.38 -28.90
CA VAL A 152 2.08 -15.07 -29.48
C VAL A 152 0.94 -14.07 -29.32
N ALA A 153 -0.30 -14.48 -29.64
CA ALA A 153 -1.48 -13.61 -29.51
C ALA A 153 -1.72 -13.14 -28.07
N ARG A 154 -1.48 -14.00 -27.07
CA ARG A 154 -1.56 -13.65 -25.64
C ARG A 154 -0.49 -12.63 -25.26
N ALA A 155 0.77 -12.85 -25.67
CA ALA A 155 1.84 -11.88 -25.42
C ALA A 155 1.53 -10.51 -26.04
N GLU A 156 1.00 -10.46 -27.26
CA GLU A 156 0.56 -9.21 -27.89
C GLU A 156 -0.61 -8.56 -27.15
N ALA A 157 -1.58 -9.35 -26.69
CA ALA A 157 -2.72 -8.84 -25.93
C ALA A 157 -2.27 -8.19 -24.61
N LEU A 158 -1.33 -8.82 -23.89
CA LEU A 158 -0.71 -8.26 -22.69
C LEU A 158 0.05 -6.96 -22.99
N ALA A 159 0.80 -6.90 -24.10
CA ALA A 159 1.50 -5.68 -24.51
C ALA A 159 0.52 -4.54 -24.85
N ARG A 160 -0.56 -4.83 -25.58
CA ARG A 160 -1.64 -3.87 -25.88
C ARG A 160 -2.32 -3.37 -24.61
N PHE A 161 -2.60 -4.28 -23.66
CA PHE A 161 -3.17 -3.94 -22.36
C PHE A 161 -2.26 -3.00 -21.57
N LEU A 162 -0.97 -3.31 -21.46
CA LEU A 162 -0.01 -2.43 -20.76
C LEU A 162 0.08 -1.07 -21.43
N ALA A 163 0.16 -1.00 -22.76
CA ALA A 163 0.19 0.26 -23.49
C ALA A 163 -1.03 1.15 -23.19
N GLU A 164 -2.22 0.56 -23.14
CA GLU A 164 -3.46 1.27 -22.80
C GLU A 164 -3.50 1.68 -21.31
N ALA A 165 -3.06 0.79 -20.41
CA ALA A 165 -2.97 1.08 -18.99
C ALA A 165 -2.03 2.27 -18.73
N HIS A 166 -0.83 2.23 -19.31
CA HIS A 166 0.27 3.19 -19.13
C HIS A 166 0.04 4.53 -19.83
N ARG A 167 -0.93 4.60 -20.75
CA ARG A 167 -1.36 5.86 -21.40
C ARG A 167 -1.97 6.84 -20.41
N VAL A 168 -2.58 6.34 -19.34
CA VAL A 168 -3.12 7.18 -18.26
C VAL A 168 -1.97 7.70 -17.39
N LYS A 169 -1.70 9.00 -17.48
CA LYS A 169 -0.62 9.70 -16.75
C LYS A 169 -1.15 10.49 -15.57
N ARG A 170 -0.30 10.69 -14.55
CA ARG A 170 -0.54 11.60 -13.43
C ARG A 170 0.62 12.57 -13.28
N ARG A 171 0.33 13.87 -13.14
CA ARG A 171 1.34 14.90 -12.91
C ARG A 171 1.56 15.11 -11.41
N GLU A 172 2.39 14.26 -10.82
CA GLU A 172 2.73 14.36 -9.40
C GLU A 172 4.17 13.93 -9.12
N PRO A 173 5.15 14.86 -9.21
CA PRO A 173 6.57 14.56 -9.05
C PRO A 173 6.92 13.88 -7.71
N THR A 174 6.30 14.31 -6.63
CA THR A 174 6.49 13.77 -5.28
C THR A 174 6.07 12.31 -5.19
N LEU A 175 4.93 11.96 -5.79
CA LEU A 175 4.46 10.58 -5.89
C LEU A 175 5.43 9.74 -6.72
N TYR A 176 5.86 10.22 -7.89
CA TYR A 176 6.85 9.49 -8.70
C TYR A 176 8.14 9.18 -7.90
N HIS A 177 8.68 10.17 -7.20
CA HIS A 177 9.86 9.95 -6.34
C HIS A 177 9.59 8.90 -5.24
N ARG A 178 8.41 8.93 -4.63
CA ARG A 178 7.98 7.93 -3.64
C ARG A 178 7.93 6.54 -4.25
N ARG A 179 7.29 6.38 -5.42
CA ARG A 179 7.11 5.07 -6.07
C ARG A 179 8.44 4.42 -6.45
N ILE A 180 9.40 5.20 -6.97
CA ILE A 180 10.76 4.70 -7.23
C ILE A 180 11.49 4.33 -5.93
N ARG A 181 11.32 5.09 -4.84
CA ARG A 181 11.90 4.75 -3.53
C ARG A 181 11.34 3.44 -3.01
N GLU A 182 10.03 3.24 -3.10
CA GLU A 182 9.36 2.00 -2.65
C GLU A 182 9.75 0.80 -3.52
N LEU A 183 9.85 0.96 -4.83
CA LEU A 183 10.33 -0.12 -5.71
C LEU A 183 11.73 -0.63 -5.31
N VAL A 184 12.60 0.27 -4.87
CA VAL A 184 13.95 -0.12 -4.42
C VAL A 184 13.94 -0.70 -3.00
N GLY A 185 13.30 -0.03 -2.04
CA GLY A 185 13.53 -0.30 -0.61
C GLY A 185 12.33 -0.82 0.19
N HIS A 186 11.17 -1.02 -0.42
CA HIS A 186 10.02 -1.56 0.31
C HIS A 186 10.17 -3.07 0.56
N GLY A 187 9.63 -3.56 1.69
CA GLY A 187 9.70 -4.98 2.09
C GLY A 187 9.02 -5.95 1.11
N GLU A 188 8.07 -5.45 0.32
CA GLU A 188 7.39 -6.21 -0.73
C GLU A 188 8.00 -5.99 -2.13
N CYS A 189 9.16 -5.32 -2.22
CA CYS A 189 9.83 -4.95 -3.48
C CYS A 189 11.30 -5.42 -3.44
N LEU A 190 12.20 -4.80 -4.22
CA LEU A 190 13.55 -5.34 -4.48
C LEU A 190 14.32 -5.75 -3.21
N MET A 191 14.54 -4.84 -2.27
CA MET A 191 15.32 -5.16 -1.06
C MET A 191 14.63 -6.22 -0.18
N GLY A 192 13.31 -6.11 0.03
CA GLY A 192 12.63 -7.11 0.86
C GLY A 192 12.50 -8.48 0.20
N ILE A 193 12.39 -8.54 -1.13
CA ILE A 193 12.48 -9.80 -1.87
C ILE A 193 13.88 -10.40 -1.74
N LEU A 194 14.95 -9.61 -1.78
CA LEU A 194 16.31 -10.12 -1.50
C LEU A 194 16.42 -10.68 -0.08
N ASP A 195 15.87 -9.99 0.92
CA ASP A 195 15.85 -10.43 2.32
C ASP A 195 15.02 -11.71 2.55
N SER A 196 14.12 -12.05 1.63
CA SER A 196 13.30 -13.27 1.72
C SER A 196 14.09 -14.55 1.37
N TYR A 197 15.24 -14.43 0.72
CA TYR A 197 16.09 -15.58 0.42
C TYR A 197 16.87 -16.03 1.68
N PRO A 198 17.14 -17.35 1.82
CA PRO A 198 18.01 -17.82 2.90
C PRO A 198 19.35 -17.09 2.91
N HIS A 199 19.86 -16.76 4.10
CA HIS A 199 21.18 -16.14 4.23
C HIS A 199 22.13 -17.05 5.02
N PRO A 200 23.19 -17.58 4.42
CA PRO A 200 23.65 -17.40 3.02
C PRO A 200 22.90 -18.27 1.99
N TYR A 201 22.82 -17.81 0.73
CA TYR A 201 22.32 -18.60 -0.42
C TYR A 201 23.39 -18.72 -1.51
N ALA A 202 23.69 -19.95 -1.96
CA ALA A 202 24.80 -20.22 -2.87
C ALA A 202 24.67 -19.51 -4.23
N LEU A 203 23.43 -19.34 -4.74
CA LEU A 203 23.16 -18.66 -6.01
C LEU A 203 22.99 -17.15 -5.86
N LEU A 204 22.90 -16.64 -4.63
CA LEU A 204 22.84 -15.21 -4.31
C LEU A 204 23.78 -14.90 -3.13
N PRO A 205 25.10 -15.03 -3.33
CA PRO A 205 26.05 -14.77 -2.26
C PRO A 205 26.06 -13.28 -1.90
N PRO A 206 26.47 -12.90 -0.68
CA PRO A 206 26.39 -11.51 -0.20
C PRO A 206 26.97 -10.44 -1.13
N PRO A 207 28.13 -10.65 -1.80
CA PRO A 207 28.67 -9.66 -2.75
C PRO A 207 27.76 -9.40 -3.96
N VAL A 208 27.03 -10.42 -4.44
CA VAL A 208 26.07 -10.27 -5.53
C VAL A 208 24.84 -9.51 -5.05
N GLY A 209 24.34 -9.80 -3.84
CA GLY A 209 23.26 -9.04 -3.22
C GLY A 209 23.61 -7.55 -3.07
N GLU A 210 24.81 -7.23 -2.56
CA GLU A 210 25.30 -5.86 -2.44
C GLU A 210 25.37 -5.16 -3.81
N GLU A 211 25.88 -5.85 -4.84
CA GLU A 211 25.98 -5.29 -6.20
C GLU A 211 24.59 -4.95 -6.77
N LEU A 212 23.61 -5.84 -6.59
CA LEU A 212 22.23 -5.61 -7.02
C LEU A 212 21.61 -4.38 -6.35
N GLU A 213 21.75 -4.25 -5.03
CA GLU A 213 21.24 -3.10 -4.29
C GLU A 213 21.90 -1.79 -4.71
N ARG A 214 23.23 -1.79 -4.86
CA ARG A 214 23.99 -0.63 -5.34
C ARG A 214 23.54 -0.23 -6.75
N GLY A 215 23.32 -1.21 -7.63
CA GLY A 215 22.77 -1.00 -8.96
C GLY A 215 21.38 -0.36 -8.93
N ALA A 216 20.48 -0.87 -8.09
CA ALA A 216 19.13 -0.35 -7.91
C ALA A 216 19.13 1.10 -7.39
N VAL A 217 19.95 1.41 -6.38
CA VAL A 217 20.11 2.77 -5.84
C VAL A 217 20.66 3.72 -6.91
N ALA A 218 21.66 3.30 -7.69
CA ALA A 218 22.20 4.10 -8.78
C ALA A 218 21.13 4.41 -9.85
N TRP A 219 20.32 3.42 -10.23
CA TRP A 219 19.22 3.62 -11.17
C TRP A 219 18.12 4.53 -10.65
N ARG A 220 17.79 4.46 -9.36
CA ARG A 220 16.86 5.41 -8.73
C ARG A 220 17.29 6.86 -8.97
N TRP A 221 18.58 7.18 -8.86
CA TRP A 221 19.09 8.53 -9.14
C TRP A 221 18.99 8.90 -10.62
N ARG A 222 19.28 7.96 -11.53
CA ARG A 222 19.11 8.16 -12.99
C ARG A 222 17.66 8.41 -13.39
N LEU A 223 16.71 7.79 -12.70
CA LEU A 223 15.27 7.92 -12.96
C LEU A 223 14.64 9.15 -12.31
N ARG A 224 15.28 9.75 -11.30
CA ARG A 224 14.69 10.79 -10.43
C ARG A 224 14.06 11.96 -11.20
N GLY A 225 14.70 12.44 -12.27
CA GLY A 225 14.20 13.55 -13.08
C GLY A 225 13.07 13.21 -14.05
N ARG A 226 12.73 11.93 -14.22
CA ARG A 226 11.77 11.45 -15.25
C ARG A 226 10.32 11.42 -14.76
N THR A 227 9.93 12.39 -13.95
CA THR A 227 8.61 12.44 -13.27
C THR A 227 7.42 12.45 -14.23
N HIS A 228 7.63 12.89 -15.48
CA HIS A 228 6.63 12.82 -16.55
C HIS A 228 6.23 11.39 -16.94
N ARG A 229 7.00 10.37 -16.53
CA ARG A 229 6.71 8.95 -16.78
C ARG A 229 5.69 8.36 -15.81
N LEU A 230 5.30 9.08 -14.74
CA LEU A 230 4.32 8.59 -13.77
C LEU A 230 3.01 8.21 -14.46
N SER A 231 2.70 6.91 -14.42
CA SER A 231 1.58 6.31 -15.13
C SER A 231 0.80 5.38 -14.24
N ARG A 232 -0.43 5.07 -14.63
CA ARG A 232 -1.16 3.94 -14.08
C ARG A 232 -0.39 2.66 -14.41
N VAL A 233 -0.08 1.86 -13.40
CA VAL A 233 0.65 0.58 -13.52
C VAL A 233 -0.06 -0.52 -12.75
N HIS A 234 0.33 -1.76 -12.98
CA HIS A 234 0.01 -2.87 -12.09
C HIS A 234 0.95 -2.90 -10.87
N GLY A 235 2.26 -2.79 -11.12
CA GLY A 235 3.32 -2.83 -10.11
C GLY A 235 3.81 -4.25 -9.75
N ASP A 236 3.19 -5.27 -10.35
CA ASP A 236 3.54 -6.69 -10.16
C ASP A 236 3.03 -7.56 -11.32
N PHE A 237 3.26 -7.09 -12.54
CA PHE A 237 2.67 -7.67 -13.75
C PHE A 237 3.50 -8.86 -14.25
N HIS A 238 3.29 -10.05 -13.67
CA HIS A 238 4.01 -11.27 -14.02
C HIS A 238 3.06 -12.47 -14.24
N PRO A 239 3.54 -13.58 -14.84
CA PRO A 239 2.68 -14.70 -15.27
C PRO A 239 1.85 -15.41 -14.19
N TRP A 240 2.16 -15.21 -12.90
CA TRP A 240 1.37 -15.76 -11.79
C TRP A 240 0.20 -14.87 -11.37
N ASN A 241 0.17 -13.61 -11.81
CA ASN A 241 -0.93 -12.69 -11.58
C ASN A 241 -1.85 -12.54 -12.81
N LEU A 242 -1.70 -13.42 -13.81
CA LEU A 242 -2.45 -13.37 -15.05
C LEU A 242 -3.21 -14.68 -15.25
N LEU A 243 -4.53 -14.59 -15.38
CA LEU A 243 -5.42 -15.73 -15.63
C LEU A 243 -6.04 -15.60 -17.02
N PHE A 244 -5.66 -16.47 -17.95
CA PHE A 244 -6.30 -16.56 -19.26
C PHE A 244 -7.51 -17.48 -19.22
N ARG A 245 -8.64 -17.01 -19.76
CA ARG A 245 -9.82 -17.84 -20.00
C ARG A 245 -9.68 -18.50 -21.37
N ASP A 246 -10.32 -17.93 -22.39
CA ASP A 246 -10.24 -18.40 -23.77
C ASP A 246 -9.50 -17.38 -24.65
N GLY A 247 -8.69 -17.88 -25.58
CA GLY A 247 -7.89 -17.05 -26.48
C GLY A 247 -7.06 -16.00 -25.73
N THR A 248 -7.35 -14.73 -25.99
CA THR A 248 -6.66 -13.56 -25.42
C THR A 248 -7.45 -12.88 -24.29
N ASP A 249 -8.56 -13.46 -23.84
CA ASP A 249 -9.32 -12.93 -22.72
C ASP A 249 -8.67 -13.33 -21.38
N PHE A 250 -8.40 -12.35 -20.52
CA PHE A 250 -7.70 -12.57 -19.26
C PHE A 250 -8.18 -11.68 -18.11
N SER A 251 -7.84 -12.09 -16.89
CA SER A 251 -7.94 -11.28 -15.68
C SER A 251 -6.56 -11.03 -15.09
N VAL A 252 -6.43 -9.87 -14.43
CA VAL A 252 -5.25 -9.51 -13.64
C VAL A 252 -5.58 -9.67 -12.16
N LEU A 253 -4.61 -10.15 -11.39
CA LEU A 253 -4.71 -10.38 -9.94
C LEU A 253 -3.67 -9.53 -9.21
N ASP A 254 -3.91 -9.29 -7.92
CA ASP A 254 -2.93 -8.72 -6.99
C ASP A 254 -2.24 -7.43 -7.45
N ARG A 255 -2.99 -6.32 -7.35
CA ARG A 255 -2.46 -4.96 -7.56
C ARG A 255 -2.10 -4.26 -6.25
N SER A 256 -1.69 -5.03 -5.24
CA SER A 256 -1.48 -4.54 -3.86
C SER A 256 -0.36 -3.52 -3.74
N ARG A 257 0.64 -3.54 -4.65
CA ARG A 257 1.75 -2.59 -4.64
C ARG A 257 1.34 -1.16 -4.98
N GLY A 258 0.15 -0.91 -5.52
CA GLY A 258 -0.41 0.42 -5.72
C GLY A 258 -0.57 0.83 -7.18
N GLU A 259 -1.35 1.89 -7.40
CA GLU A 259 -1.89 2.19 -8.73
C GLU A 259 -0.99 3.03 -9.66
N TRP A 260 -0.02 3.77 -9.12
CA TRP A 260 0.85 4.68 -9.88
C TRP A 260 2.32 4.24 -9.79
N GLY A 261 3.06 4.39 -10.89
CA GLY A 261 4.46 4.01 -10.94
C GLY A 261 5.13 4.29 -12.28
N GLU A 262 6.25 3.60 -12.49
CA GLU A 262 7.04 3.64 -13.72
C GLU A 262 6.60 2.50 -14.65
N PRO A 263 6.07 2.78 -15.86
CA PRO A 263 5.71 1.78 -16.87
C PRO A 263 6.74 0.68 -17.14
N ALA A 264 8.03 1.03 -17.06
CA ALA A 264 9.10 0.05 -17.28
C ALA A 264 9.08 -1.09 -16.26
N ASP A 265 8.49 -0.89 -15.08
CA ASP A 265 8.33 -1.93 -14.05
C ASP A 265 7.46 -3.08 -14.58
N ASP A 266 6.21 -2.81 -14.99
CA ASP A 266 5.30 -3.81 -15.56
C ASP A 266 5.90 -4.52 -16.78
N VAL A 267 6.55 -3.76 -17.68
CA VAL A 267 7.17 -4.32 -18.89
C VAL A 267 8.35 -5.22 -18.54
N SER A 268 9.19 -4.82 -17.60
CA SER A 268 10.36 -5.61 -17.18
C SER A 268 9.95 -6.85 -16.38
N SER A 269 8.95 -6.73 -15.50
CA SER A 269 8.39 -7.82 -14.71
C SER A 269 7.82 -8.93 -15.59
N LEU A 270 7.10 -8.59 -16.67
CA LEU A 270 6.67 -9.59 -17.65
C LEU A 270 7.83 -10.08 -18.52
N GLY A 271 8.61 -9.16 -19.08
CA GLY A 271 9.63 -9.45 -20.08
C GLY A 271 10.76 -10.36 -19.58
N VAL A 272 11.19 -10.20 -18.32
CA VAL A 272 12.23 -11.04 -17.72
C VAL A 272 11.82 -12.51 -17.68
N ASN A 273 10.51 -12.81 -17.58
CA ASN A 273 10.03 -14.18 -17.58
C ASN A 273 10.25 -14.87 -18.93
N TYR A 274 10.06 -14.20 -20.06
CA TYR A 274 10.37 -14.79 -21.36
C TYR A 274 11.85 -15.14 -21.51
N LEU A 275 12.73 -14.26 -21.00
CA LEU A 275 14.17 -14.51 -20.97
C LEU A 275 14.51 -15.69 -20.04
N PHE A 276 13.95 -15.69 -18.83
CA PHE A 276 14.16 -16.74 -17.84
C PHE A 276 13.74 -18.13 -18.37
N TYR A 277 12.54 -18.22 -18.94
CA TYR A 277 12.05 -19.48 -19.52
C TYR A 277 12.87 -19.91 -20.75
N GLY A 278 13.30 -18.95 -21.59
CA GLY A 278 14.21 -19.25 -22.70
C GLY A 278 15.57 -19.79 -22.23
N LEU A 279 16.12 -19.23 -21.14
CA LEU A 279 17.35 -19.73 -20.51
C LEU A 279 17.15 -21.12 -19.89
N ARG A 280 16.01 -21.37 -19.23
CA ARG A 280 15.66 -22.69 -18.68
C ARG A 280 15.58 -23.76 -19.76
N GLN A 281 15.02 -23.44 -20.93
CA GLN A 281 14.95 -24.37 -22.06
C GLN A 281 16.34 -24.76 -22.59
N GLN A 282 17.31 -23.85 -22.51
CA GLN A 282 18.69 -24.09 -22.93
C GLN A 282 19.57 -24.73 -21.85
N ALA A 283 19.13 -24.67 -20.58
CA ALA A 283 19.89 -25.20 -19.47
C ALA A 283 20.00 -26.74 -19.60
N PRO A 284 21.17 -27.32 -19.32
CA PRO A 284 21.30 -28.78 -19.24
C PRO A 284 20.29 -29.30 -18.21
N ARG A 285 19.52 -30.32 -18.58
CA ARG A 285 18.74 -31.04 -17.58
C ARG A 285 19.73 -31.67 -16.59
N PRO A 286 19.58 -31.48 -15.27
CA PRO A 286 20.39 -32.23 -14.32
C PRO A 286 20.14 -33.72 -14.54
N ASP A 287 21.23 -34.49 -14.61
CA ASP A 287 21.21 -35.95 -14.68
C ASP A 287 20.49 -36.58 -13.47
#